data_AF-A0A5E5BVS0-F1
#
_entry.id   AF-A0A5E5BVS0-F1
#
_cell.length_a   1.000
_cell.length_b   1.000
_cell.length_c   1.000
_cell.angle_alpha   90.00
_cell.angle_beta   90.00
_cell.angle_gamma   90.00
#
_symmetry.space_group_name_H-M   'P 1'
#
loop_
_entity.id
_entity.type
_entity.pdbx_description
1 polymer ?
#
loop_
_entity_poly.entity_id
_entity_poly.type
_entity_poly.pdbx_seq_one_letter_code
_entity_poly.pdbx_strand_id
1 'polypeptide(L)' 'MRQALARPEQTLSIPALIADALRAAALAPSDREALDVTGDALRRLAEIARAEVRHA' A
#
# COMPACT_ATOMS: atom_id res chain seq x y z
N MET A 1 -3.59 9.51 -33.12
CA MET A 1 -2.74 9.08 -32.00
C MET A 1 -3.63 8.61 -30.87
N ARG A 2 -3.69 7.30 -30.58
CA ARG A 2 -4.41 6.76 -29.43
C ARG A 2 -3.49 6.86 -28.22
N GLN A 3 -3.64 7.89 -27.39
CA GLN A 3 -3.16 7.80 -26.03
C GLN A 3 -4.00 6.72 -25.35
N ALA A 4 -3.38 5.57 -25.09
CA ALA A 4 -3.94 4.60 -24.16
C ALA A 4 -4.05 5.32 -22.82
N LEU A 5 -5.28 5.67 -22.43
CA LEU A 5 -5.61 6.10 -21.08
C LEU A 5 -5.10 5.01 -20.15
N ALA A 6 -3.96 5.27 -19.50
CA ALA A 6 -3.50 4.47 -18.39
C ALA A 6 -4.67 4.41 -17.40
N ARG A 7 -5.21 3.20 -17.25
CA ARG A 7 -6.43 2.95 -16.50
C ARG A 7 -6.19 3.38 -15.05
N PRO A 8 -6.92 4.36 -14.49
CA PRO A 8 -6.70 4.83 -13.12
C PRO A 8 -7.01 3.75 -12.06
N GLU A 9 -7.61 2.63 -12.47
CA GLU A 9 -7.92 1.46 -11.65
C GLU A 9 -6.67 0.72 -11.13
N GLN A 10 -5.47 1.08 -11.60
CA GLN A 10 -4.20 0.46 -11.16
C GLN A 10 -3.35 1.36 -10.25
N THR A 11 -3.82 2.57 -9.92
CA THR A 11 -3.18 3.33 -8.85
C THR A 11 -3.49 2.61 -7.55
N LEU A 12 -2.46 1.99 -6.98
CA LEU A 12 -2.46 1.42 -5.63
C LEU A 12 -3.00 2.49 -4.68
N SER A 13 -4.29 2.40 -4.35
CA SER A 13 -4.95 3.38 -3.50
C SER A 13 -4.39 3.22 -2.09
N ILE A 14 -3.68 4.22 -1.57
CA ILE A 14 -3.12 4.23 -0.21
C ILE A 14 -4.18 3.76 0.83
N PRO A 15 -5.43 4.26 0.79
CA PRO A 15 -6.51 3.74 1.63
C PRO A 15 -6.78 2.24 1.50
N ALA A 16 -6.72 1.68 0.28
CA ALA A 16 -6.90 0.25 0.05
C ALA A 16 -5.75 -0.58 0.64
N LEU A 17 -4.51 -0.09 0.51
CA LEU A 17 -3.33 -0.72 1.13
C LEU A 17 -3.46 -0.74 2.65
N ILE A 18 -3.89 0.37 3.25
CA ILE A 18 -4.09 0.46 4.71
C ILE A 18 -5.22 -0.47 5.14
N ALA A 19 -6.35 -0.48 4.44
CA ALA A 19 -7.50 -1.33 4.77
C ALA A 19 -7.16 -2.83 4.69
N ASP A 20 -6.38 -3.23 3.69
CA ASP A 20 -5.92 -4.61 3.53
C ASP A 20 -4.97 -5.02 4.66
N ALA A 21 -3.99 -4.16 4.98
CA ALA A 21 -3.06 -4.39 6.08
C ALA A 21 -3.77 -4.50 7.43
N LEU A 22 -4.74 -3.62 7.69
CA LEU A 22 -5.53 -3.66 8.93
C LEU A 22 -6.37 -4.93 9.02
N ARG A 23 -7.00 -5.36 7.91
CA ARG A 23 -7.76 -6.61 7.88
C ARG A 23 -6.87 -7.82 8.12
N ALA A 24 -5.71 -7.88 7.45
CA ALA A 24 -4.77 -8.99 7.60
C ALA A 24 -4.19 -9.04 9.03
N ALA A 25 -3.86 -7.89 9.62
CA ALA A 25 -3.39 -7.81 11.00
C ALA A 25 -4.45 -8.24 12.02
N ALA A 26 -5.72 -7.89 11.80
CA ALA A 26 -6.83 -8.29 12.66
C ALA A 26 -7.14 -9.80 12.61
N LEU A 27 -6.75 -10.48 11.52
CA LEU A 27 -6.92 -11.92 11.34
C LEU A 27 -5.65 -12.72 11.66
N ALA A 28 -4.57 -12.05 12.04
CA ALA A 28 -3.31 -12.71 12.32
C ALA A 28 -3.41 -13.61 13.58
N PRO A 29 -2.78 -14.79 13.59
CA PRO A 29 -2.82 -15.74 14.70
C PRO A 29 -1.96 -15.33 15.91
N SER A 30 -1.14 -14.28 15.77
CA SER A 30 -0.34 -13.71 16.86
C SER A 30 -0.09 -12.22 16.66
N ASP A 31 0.18 -11.52 17.76
CA ASP A 31 0.56 -10.11 17.73
C ASP A 31 1.82 -9.87 16.89
N ARG A 32 2.75 -10.83 16.87
CA ARG A 32 3.98 -10.74 16.07
C ARG A 32 3.68 -10.72 14.57
N GLU A 33 2.81 -11.61 14.11
CA GLU A 33 2.39 -11.64 12.71
C GLU A 33 1.59 -10.38 12.34
N ALA A 34 0.75 -9.87 13.24
CA ALA A 34 0.05 -8.60 13.03
C ALA A 34 1.03 -7.41 12.87
N LEU A 35 2.09 -7.38 13.68
CA LEU A 35 3.15 -6.36 13.59
C LEU A 35 3.97 -6.49 12.31
N ASP A 36 4.28 -7.71 11.87
CA ASP A 36 5.00 -7.93 10.61
C ASP A 36 4.19 -7.46 9.39
N VAL A 37 2.89 -7.77 9.35
CA VAL A 37 1.96 -7.33 8.30
C VAL A 37 1.85 -5.80 8.27
N THR A 38 1.65 -5.17 9.42
CA THR A 38 1.56 -3.70 9.49
C THR A 38 2.89 -3.03 9.16
N GLY A 39 4.02 -3.61 9.58
CA GLY A 39 5.36 -3.13 9.23
C GLY A 39 5.62 -3.16 7.72
N ASP A 40 5.24 -4.22 7.02
CA ASP A 40 5.37 -4.30 5.57
C ASP A 40 4.51 -3.25 4.85
N ALA A 41 3.29 -3.01 5.34
CA ALA A 41 2.42 -1.96 4.82
C ALA A 41 3.03 -0.56 4.98
N LEU A 42 3.59 -0.25 6.15
CA LEU A 42 4.27 1.02 6.40
C LEU A 42 5.50 1.20 5.51
N ARG A 43 6.28 0.14 5.30
CA ARG A 43 7.42 0.14 4.37
C ARG A 43 7.00 0.50 2.96
N ARG A 44 5.91 -0.10 2.45
CA ARG A 44 5.36 0.21 1.13
C ARG A 44 4.87 1.66 1.03
N LEU A 45 4.22 2.18 2.08
CA LEU A 45 3.81 3.59 2.13
C LEU A 45 5.00 4.54 2.07
N ALA A 46 6.09 4.22 2.79
CA ALA A 46 7.30 5.01 2.74
C ALA A 46 7.94 5.04 1.33
N GLU A 47 7.91 3.91 0.61
CA GLU A 47 8.40 3.86 -0.77
C GLU A 47 7.54 4.71 -1.72
N ILE A 48 6.21 4.68 -1.56
CA ILE A 48 5.30 5.53 -2.34
C ILE A 48 5.59 7.01 -2.06
N ALA A 49 5.67 7.41 -0.79
CA ALA A 49 5.97 8.79 -0.41
C ALA A 49 7.35 9.25 -0.92
N ARG A 50 8.36 8.38 -0.86
CA ARG A 50 9.69 8.67 -1.44
C ARG A 50 9.65 8.81 -2.95
N ALA A 51 8.84 8.00 -3.64
CA ALA A 51 8.66 8.11 -5.08
C ALA A 51 7.97 9.43 -5.46
N GLU A 52 6.91 9.81 -4.75
CA GLU A 52 6.21 11.08 -4.96
C GLU A 52 7.15 12.28 -4.80
N VAL A 53 7.96 12.33 -3.74
CA VAL A 53 8.94 13.41 -3.52
C VAL A 53 10.02 13.45 -4.61
N ARG A 54 10.46 12.29 -5.13
CA ARG A 54 11.47 12.25 -6.20
C ARG A 54 10.94 12.66 -7.58
N HIS A 55 9.63 12.59 -7.78
CA HIS A 55 8.97 12.94 -9.03
C HIS A 55 8.25 14.30 -8.99
N ALA A 56 8.31 15.00 -7.85
CA ALA A 56 7.75 16.33 -7.63
C ALA A 56 8.70 17.47 -8.05
#